data_AF-A0A433X076-F1
#
_entry.id   AF-A0A433X076-F1
#
_cell.length_a   1.000
_cell.length_b   1.000
_cell.length_c   1.000
_cell.angle_alpha   90.00
_cell.angle_beta   90.00
_cell.angle_gamma   90.00
#
_symmetry.space_group_name_H-M   'P 1'
#
loop_
_entity.id
_entity.type
_entity.pdbx_description
1 polymer ?
#
loop_
_entity_poly.entity_id
_entity_poly.type
_entity_poly.pdbx_seq_one_letter_code
_entity_poly.pdbx_strand_id
1 'polypeptide(L)'
;MKKALPVLAVLLAGLPLSAQAAPHPKNDPASVLNRILAVLQTDPDSASDSCVEALKELHKTQKIVADQDSDSNNQDAAVARDVLESDFEETIEVCGADARTMCRTRAETNPKLPPLCAAIRPRPQGDGED
;
A
#
# COMPACT_ATOMS: atom_id res chain seq x y z
N MET A 1 35.14 36.32 -30.36
CA MET A 1 34.31 35.58 -31.35
C MET A 1 34.94 34.23 -31.61
N LYS A 2 34.14 33.14 -31.63
CA LYS A 2 34.40 31.80 -32.24
C LYS A 2 35.53 30.96 -31.59
N LYS A 3 35.19 29.94 -30.79
CA LYS A 3 34.77 28.54 -31.13
C LYS A 3 35.99 27.60 -31.18
N ALA A 4 36.02 26.58 -30.32
CA ALA A 4 36.29 25.16 -30.65
C ALA A 4 36.65 24.34 -29.38
N LEU A 5 35.77 23.40 -29.01
CA LEU A 5 36.13 22.06 -28.50
C LEU A 5 37.01 21.34 -29.56
N PRO A 6 37.78 20.24 -29.31
CA PRO A 6 37.28 18.99 -28.68
C PRO A 6 38.35 18.04 -28.04
N VAL A 7 37.89 16.82 -27.65
CA VAL A 7 38.56 15.49 -27.79
C VAL A 7 39.10 14.75 -26.54
N LEU A 8 38.40 13.63 -26.26
CA LEU A 8 38.80 12.32 -25.73
C LEU A 8 39.51 12.19 -24.36
N ALA A 9 38.87 11.47 -23.43
CA ALA A 9 39.23 10.07 -23.16
C ALA A 9 38.15 9.41 -22.28
N VAL A 10 37.47 8.44 -22.88
CA VAL A 10 36.52 7.50 -22.26
C VAL A 10 37.31 6.41 -21.53
N LEU A 11 36.63 5.67 -20.63
CA LEU A 11 37.00 4.41 -19.97
C LEU A 11 37.48 4.50 -18.51
N LEU A 12 36.53 4.77 -17.61
CA LEU A 12 36.41 3.96 -16.40
C LEU A 12 35.20 3.06 -16.60
N ALA A 13 35.47 1.76 -16.75
CA ALA A 13 34.47 0.71 -16.79
C ALA A 13 33.72 0.67 -15.45
N GLY A 14 32.69 1.51 -15.34
CA GLY A 14 31.71 1.44 -14.27
C GLY A 14 30.81 0.23 -14.53
N LEU A 15 30.91 -0.77 -13.67
CA LEU A 15 29.93 -1.86 -13.58
C LEU A 15 28.53 -1.25 -13.48
N PRO A 16 27.56 -1.55 -14.37
CA PRO A 16 26.18 -1.37 -14.00
C PRO A 16 25.81 -2.58 -13.14
N LEU A 17 26.14 -2.53 -11.86
CA LEU A 17 25.31 -3.21 -10.87
C LEU A 17 24.02 -2.38 -10.77
N SER A 18 23.21 -2.41 -11.82
CA SER A 18 21.83 -1.97 -11.76
C SER A 18 21.02 -3.06 -11.08
N ALA A 19 21.35 -3.35 -9.82
CA ALA A 19 20.38 -3.86 -8.87
C ALA A 19 19.43 -2.71 -8.56
N GLN A 20 18.65 -2.31 -9.56
CA GLN A 20 17.47 -1.50 -9.37
C GLN A 20 16.47 -2.50 -8.82
N ALA A 21 16.57 -2.83 -7.53
CA ALA A 21 15.39 -3.25 -6.79
C ALA A 21 14.44 -2.06 -6.90
N ALA A 22 13.62 -2.07 -7.95
CA ALA A 22 12.58 -1.09 -8.12
C ALA A 22 11.77 -1.15 -6.82
N PRO A 23 11.58 -0.02 -6.12
CA PRO A 23 10.55 -0.03 -5.11
C PRO A 23 9.27 -0.40 -5.87
N HIS A 24 8.60 -1.45 -5.45
CA HIS A 24 7.23 -1.72 -5.87
C HIS A 24 6.27 -1.20 -4.78
N PRO A 25 6.07 0.12 -4.59
CA PRO A 25 5.29 0.66 -3.46
C PRO A 25 3.81 0.90 -3.85
N LYS A 26 3.30 0.22 -4.88
CA LYS A 26 1.93 0.45 -5.37
C LYS A 26 0.91 -0.50 -4.77
N ASN A 27 1.36 -1.64 -4.25
CA ASN A 27 0.51 -2.72 -3.74
C ASN A 27 0.98 -3.26 -2.38
N ASP A 28 1.79 -2.51 -1.62
CA ASP A 28 2.02 -2.89 -0.22
C ASP A 28 0.69 -2.80 0.56
N PRO A 29 0.49 -3.64 1.59
CA PRO A 29 -0.79 -3.72 2.30
C PRO A 29 -1.26 -2.38 2.87
N ALA A 30 -0.36 -1.57 3.43
CA ALA A 30 -0.70 -0.26 3.96
C ALA A 30 -1.20 0.70 2.87
N SER A 31 -0.55 0.74 1.71
CA SER A 31 -0.97 1.53 0.55
C SER A 31 -2.32 1.09 0.00
N VAL A 32 -2.61 -0.22 -0.02
CA VAL A 32 -3.92 -0.76 -0.41
C VAL A 32 -4.99 -0.32 0.59
N LEU A 33 -4.75 -0.51 1.88
CA LEU A 33 -5.67 -0.11 2.94
C LEU A 33 -5.96 1.39 2.91
N ASN A 34 -4.95 2.24 2.71
CA ASN A 34 -5.13 3.68 2.62
C ASN A 34 -6.08 4.09 1.47
N ARG A 35 -6.05 3.40 0.33
CA ARG A 35 -6.99 3.66 -0.77
C ARG A 35 -8.42 3.25 -0.41
N ILE A 36 -8.57 2.12 0.29
CA ILE A 36 -9.86 1.65 0.81
C ILE A 36 -10.43 2.64 1.81
N LEU A 37 -9.62 3.08 2.78
CA LEU A 37 -10.03 4.07 3.77
C LEU A 37 -10.37 5.41 3.13
N ALA A 38 -9.67 5.83 2.08
CA ALA A 38 -10.01 7.06 1.35
C ALA A 38 -11.41 6.99 0.74
N VAL A 39 -11.86 5.82 0.29
CA VAL A 39 -13.25 5.60 -0.14
C VAL A 39 -14.17 5.80 1.06
N LEU A 40 -14.01 5.02 2.14
CA LEU A 40 -14.88 5.06 3.34
C LEU A 40 -14.90 6.42 4.04
N GLN A 41 -13.83 7.21 3.97
CA GLN A 41 -13.79 8.58 4.52
C GLN A 41 -14.81 9.54 3.91
N THR A 42 -15.35 9.24 2.72
CA THR A 42 -16.40 10.07 2.12
C THR A 42 -17.76 9.89 2.78
N ASP A 43 -17.97 8.78 3.48
CA ASP A 43 -19.17 8.47 4.28
C ASP A 43 -18.78 7.44 5.38
N PRO A 44 -18.27 7.90 6.54
CA PRO A 44 -17.77 7.02 7.59
C PRO A 44 -18.80 6.04 8.14
N ASP A 45 -20.09 6.38 8.08
CA ASP A 45 -21.20 5.53 8.51
C ASP A 45 -21.39 4.30 7.60
N SER A 46 -20.74 4.27 6.43
CA SER A 46 -20.72 3.12 5.53
C SER A 46 -19.66 2.08 5.89
N ALA A 47 -18.79 2.34 6.88
CA ALA A 47 -17.89 1.33 7.43
C ALA A 47 -18.65 0.45 8.44
N SER A 48 -18.55 -0.87 8.28
CA SER A 48 -19.14 -1.82 9.22
C SER A 48 -18.41 -1.83 10.55
N ASP A 49 -19.09 -2.28 11.61
CA ASP A 49 -18.48 -2.53 12.92
C ASP A 49 -17.27 -3.48 12.79
N SER A 50 -17.33 -4.45 11.87
CA SER A 50 -16.23 -5.37 11.58
C SER A 50 -15.01 -4.66 11.00
N CYS A 51 -15.19 -3.72 10.05
CA CYS A 51 -14.08 -2.92 9.53
C CYS A 51 -13.46 -2.05 10.64
N VAL A 52 -14.28 -1.44 11.48
CA VAL A 52 -13.81 -0.62 12.61
C VAL A 52 -13.04 -1.47 13.62
N GLU A 53 -13.50 -2.68 13.93
CA GLU A 53 -12.82 -3.58 14.85
C GLU A 53 -11.49 -4.10 14.28
N ALA A 54 -11.47 -4.49 13.00
CA ALA A 54 -10.24 -4.89 12.32
C ALA A 54 -9.19 -3.76 12.33
N LEU A 55 -9.60 -2.51 12.09
CA LEU A 55 -8.70 -1.35 12.20
C LEU A 55 -8.13 -1.19 13.62
N LYS A 56 -8.92 -1.44 14.67
CA LYS A 56 -8.41 -1.33 16.05
C LYS A 56 -7.35 -2.39 16.34
N GLU A 57 -7.60 -3.64 15.95
CA GLU A 57 -6.64 -4.72 16.15
C GLU A 57 -5.36 -4.49 15.34
N LEU A 58 -5.48 -4.08 14.07
CA LEU A 58 -4.34 -3.66 13.25
C LEU A 58 -3.51 -2.56 13.93
N HIS A 59 -4.14 -1.51 14.43
CA HIS A 59 -3.46 -0.42 15.14
C HIS A 59 -2.78 -0.88 16.44
N LYS A 60 -3.38 -1.81 17.16
CA LYS A 60 -2.83 -2.41 18.38
C LYS A 60 -1.59 -3.24 18.06
N THR A 61 -1.63 -4.05 17.01
CA THR A 61 -0.48 -4.86 16.58
C THR A 61 0.65 -3.98 16.06
N GLN A 62 0.36 -2.91 15.30
CA GLN A 62 1.36 -1.91 14.91
C GLN A 62 2.08 -1.31 16.11
N LYS A 63 1.33 -1.01 17.19
CA LYS A 63 1.91 -0.51 18.43
C LYS A 63 2.83 -1.54 19.10
N ILE A 64 2.40 -2.80 19.17
CA ILE A 64 3.22 -3.89 19.73
C ILE A 64 4.53 -4.02 18.95
N VAL A 65 4.47 -4.03 17.61
CA VAL A 65 5.65 -4.10 16.74
C VAL A 65 6.57 -2.91 16.97
N ALA A 66 6.03 -1.69 17.03
CA ALA A 66 6.83 -0.48 17.25
C ALA A 66 7.52 -0.46 18.62
N ASP A 67 6.83 -0.95 19.66
CA ASP A 67 7.39 -1.06 21.02
C ASP A 67 8.49 -2.15 21.05
N GLN A 68 8.30 -3.28 20.35
CA GLN A 68 9.27 -4.40 20.32
C GLN A 68 10.49 -4.14 19.44
N ASP A 69 10.37 -3.39 18.35
CA ASP A 69 11.52 -3.01 17.52
C ASP A 69 12.52 -2.09 18.28
N SER A 70 12.08 -1.48 19.39
CA SER A 70 12.97 -0.75 20.30
C SER A 70 13.81 -1.66 21.21
N ASP A 71 13.43 -2.94 21.36
CA ASP A 71 14.08 -3.95 22.20
C ASP A 71 14.77 -5.02 21.32
N SER A 72 16.07 -4.87 21.09
CA SER A 72 16.84 -5.53 20.00
C SER A 72 17.01 -7.07 20.06
N ASN A 73 16.29 -7.81 20.91
CA ASN A 73 16.50 -9.26 21.10
C ASN A 73 15.20 -10.07 21.26
N ASN A 74 14.05 -9.55 20.85
CA ASN A 74 12.79 -10.26 21.09
C ASN A 74 12.35 -11.15 19.91
N GLN A 75 12.30 -12.47 20.11
CA GLN A 75 11.69 -13.41 19.16
C GLN A 75 10.21 -13.08 18.91
N ASP A 76 9.56 -12.45 19.88
CA ASP A 76 8.19 -11.96 19.75
C ASP A 76 8.04 -10.93 18.63
N ALA A 77 9.09 -10.18 18.27
CA ALA A 77 9.05 -9.18 17.21
C ALA A 77 8.82 -9.80 15.83
N ALA A 78 9.34 -11.01 15.58
CA ALA A 78 9.08 -11.71 14.33
C ALA A 78 7.62 -12.18 14.24
N VAL A 79 7.09 -12.72 15.34
CA VAL A 79 5.68 -13.15 15.43
C VAL A 79 4.74 -11.95 15.32
N ALA A 80 5.05 -10.84 16.00
CA ALA A 80 4.24 -9.63 15.94
C ALA A 80 4.20 -9.02 14.53
N ARG A 81 5.30 -9.11 13.76
CA ARG A 81 5.32 -8.68 12.34
C ARG A 81 4.46 -9.58 11.45
N ASP A 82 4.43 -10.89 11.71
CA ASP A 82 3.57 -11.85 10.99
C ASP A 82 2.09 -11.60 11.29
N VAL A 83 1.75 -11.41 12.57
CA VAL A 83 0.40 -11.00 12.99
C VAL A 83 0.03 -9.65 12.35
N LEU A 84 0.96 -8.69 12.29
CA LEU A 84 0.73 -7.40 11.65
C LEU A 84 0.38 -7.55 10.16
N GLU A 85 1.08 -8.43 9.44
CA GLU A 85 0.78 -8.73 8.04
C GLU A 85 -0.62 -9.35 7.90
N SER A 86 -0.95 -10.33 8.74
CA SER A 86 -2.29 -10.93 8.78
C SER A 86 -3.39 -9.90 9.09
N ASP A 87 -3.16 -9.00 10.04
CA ASP A 87 -4.12 -7.95 10.40
C ASP A 87 -4.34 -6.97 9.24
N PHE A 88 -3.29 -6.67 8.47
CA PHE A 88 -3.44 -5.87 7.26
C PHE A 88 -4.31 -6.59 6.22
N GLU A 89 -4.09 -7.87 5.97
CA GLU A 89 -4.89 -8.67 5.02
C GLU A 89 -6.36 -8.73 5.44
N GLU A 90 -6.64 -9.05 6.70
CA GLU A 90 -7.99 -9.07 7.25
C GLU A 90 -8.67 -7.70 7.14
N THR A 91 -7.96 -6.63 7.54
CA THR A 91 -8.51 -5.27 7.46
C THR A 91 -8.80 -4.86 6.02
N ILE A 92 -7.90 -5.20 5.07
CA ILE A 92 -8.11 -4.94 3.64
C ILE A 92 -9.30 -5.70 3.10
N GLU A 93 -9.49 -6.96 3.51
CA GLU A 93 -10.62 -7.77 3.09
C GLU A 93 -11.95 -7.17 3.55
N VAL A 94 -12.06 -6.95 4.86
CA VAL A 94 -13.30 -6.48 5.51
C VAL A 94 -13.63 -5.05 5.10
N CYS A 95 -12.71 -4.09 5.30
CA CYS A 95 -12.94 -2.71 4.91
C CYS A 95 -13.04 -2.55 3.38
N GLY A 96 -12.36 -3.41 2.62
CA GLY A 96 -12.46 -3.45 1.17
C GLY A 96 -13.86 -3.85 0.70
N ALA A 97 -14.54 -4.77 1.41
CA ALA A 97 -15.91 -5.15 1.10
C ALA A 97 -16.88 -3.97 1.29
N ASP A 98 -16.74 -3.23 2.38
CA ASP A 98 -17.53 -2.03 2.67
C ASP A 98 -17.28 -0.94 1.61
N ALA A 99 -16.02 -0.66 1.30
CA ALA A 99 -15.66 0.33 0.28
C ALA A 99 -16.21 -0.04 -1.10
N ARG A 100 -16.13 -1.32 -1.50
CA ARG A 100 -16.70 -1.81 -2.75
C ARG A 100 -18.23 -1.70 -2.77
N THR A 101 -18.88 -1.97 -1.64
CA THR A 101 -20.33 -1.81 -1.51
C THR A 101 -20.71 -0.36 -1.69
N MET A 102 -20.03 0.56 -1.02
CA MET A 102 -20.27 2.00 -1.16
C MET A 102 -20.03 2.50 -2.58
N CYS A 103 -18.99 2.00 -3.26
CA CYS A 103 -18.75 2.30 -4.67
C CYS A 103 -19.88 1.85 -5.60
N ARG A 104 -20.59 0.76 -5.28
CA ARG A 104 -21.73 0.29 -6.09
C ARG A 104 -23.01 1.06 -5.80
N THR A 105 -23.22 1.49 -4.56
CA THR A 105 -24.49 2.05 -4.11
C THR A 105 -24.54 3.57 -4.11
N ARG A 106 -23.38 4.26 -4.02
CA ARG A 106 -23.32 5.71 -3.84
C ARG A 106 -22.46 6.46 -4.86
N ALA A 107 -21.82 5.78 -5.82
CA ALA A 107 -20.92 6.46 -6.77
C ALA A 107 -21.61 7.52 -7.63
N GLU A 108 -22.90 7.35 -7.92
CA GLU A 108 -23.68 8.32 -8.71
C GLU A 108 -24.18 9.51 -7.88
N THR A 109 -24.29 9.34 -6.55
CA THR A 109 -24.81 10.36 -5.64
C THR A 109 -23.70 11.17 -4.97
N ASN A 110 -22.46 10.66 -4.97
CA ASN A 110 -21.30 11.36 -4.43
C ASN A 110 -20.23 11.56 -5.53
N PRO A 111 -20.02 12.79 -6.04
CA PRO A 111 -19.10 13.06 -7.14
C PRO A 111 -17.62 12.81 -6.79
N LYS A 112 -17.27 12.65 -5.51
CA LYS A 112 -15.91 12.31 -5.07
C LYS A 112 -15.60 10.81 -5.16
N LEU A 113 -16.63 9.96 -5.19
CA LEU A 113 -16.46 8.50 -5.15
C LEU A 113 -15.88 7.89 -6.44
N PRO A 114 -16.31 8.29 -7.66
CA PRO A 114 -15.81 7.65 -8.88
C PRO A 114 -14.28 7.53 -9.01
N PRO A 115 -13.46 8.58 -8.76
CA PRO A 115 -12.01 8.45 -8.82
C PRO A 115 -11.44 7.57 -7.70
N LEU A 116 -12.01 7.61 -6.49
CA LEU A 116 -11.56 6.78 -5.36
C LEU A 116 -11.89 5.30 -5.59
N CYS A 117 -13.08 5.00 -6.11
CA CYS A 117 -13.51 3.66 -6.48
C CYS A 117 -12.67 3.06 -7.60
N ALA A 118 -12.16 3.88 -8.53
CA ALA A 118 -11.20 3.42 -9.53
C ALA A 118 -9.86 2.98 -8.93
N ALA A 119 -9.43 3.60 -7.82
CA ALA A 119 -8.16 3.33 -7.16
C ALA A 119 -8.13 2.00 -6.37
N ILE A 120 -9.29 1.45 -6.01
CA ILE A 120 -9.43 0.18 -5.28
C ILE A 120 -9.90 -0.99 -6.15
N ARG A 121 -10.10 -0.78 -7.46
CA ARG A 121 -10.42 -1.88 -8.37
C ARG A 121 -9.22 -2.83 -8.44
N PRO A 122 -9.45 -4.16 -8.38
CA PRO A 122 -8.40 -5.11 -8.71
C PRO A 122 -7.85 -4.75 -10.09
N ARG A 123 -6.55 -4.45 -10.18
CA ARG A 123 -5.93 -4.32 -11.50
C ARG A 123 -6.04 -5.71 -12.15
N PRO A 124 -6.47 -5.83 -13.42
CA PRO A 124 -6.31 -7.10 -14.12
C PRO A 124 -4.84 -7.50 -13.97
N GLN A 125 -4.61 -8.68 -13.41
CA GLN A 125 -3.30 -9.29 -13.45
C GLN A 125 -3.03 -9.43 -14.94
N GLY A 126 -2.09 -8.64 -15.47
CA GLY A 126 -1.62 -8.89 -16.82
C GLY A 126 -0.98 -10.25 -16.75
N ASP A 127 -1.63 -11.24 -17.35
CA ASP A 127 -1.01 -12.52 -17.64
C ASP A 127 0.27 -12.20 -18.41
N GLY A 128 1.40 -12.30 -17.72
CA GLY A 128 2.73 -12.24 -18.31
C GLY A 128 3.11 -13.64 -18.76
N GLU A 129 3.78 -13.68 -19.92
CA GLU A 129 4.21 -14.85 -20.71
C GLU A 129 3.12 -15.37 -21.67
N ASP A 130 3.26 -15.29 -23.00
CA ASP A 130 4.47 -15.42 -23.84
C ASP A 130 5.07 -14.13 -24.46
#